data_AF-A6GYC0-F1
#
_entry.id   AF-A6GYC0-F1
#
_cell.length_a   1.000
_cell.length_b   1.000
_cell.length_c   1.000
_cell.angle_alpha   90.00
_cell.angle_beta   90.00
_cell.angle_gamma   90.00
#
_symmetry.space_group_name_H-M   'P 1'
#
loop_
_entity.id
_entity.type
_entity.pdbx_description
1 polymer ?
#
loop_
_entity_poly.entity_id
_entity_poly.type
_entity_poly.pdbx_seq_one_letter_code
_entity_poly.pdbx_strand_id
1 'polypeptide(L)'
;MKFVCPIFLFFFNIGLVTAQENYPKPIKTKTLLFYIQHSNNYNTYLYDINMNGQTINSIDPIKEYRILYATDSSKRPLTKMQKKLAYGIVLKSSRDNLYKFNLAATDELLFYLNFDKKQPSKIYVTVNNQKMYLNKMFIQLEKAVLLENINIAYILFYGNDYNSNKAVVEKFILK
;
A
#
# COMPACT_ATOMS: atom_id res chain seq x y z
N MET A 1 -38.83 2.59 46.75
CA MET A 1 -37.37 2.73 46.58
C MET A 1 -37.08 2.74 45.09
N LYS A 2 -36.65 3.88 44.53
CA LYS A 2 -36.36 4.02 43.09
C LYS A 2 -34.88 3.65 42.87
N PHE A 3 -34.63 2.51 42.23
CA PHE A 3 -33.29 2.13 41.79
C PHE A 3 -32.97 2.88 40.50
N VAL A 4 -32.04 3.82 40.57
CA VAL A 4 -31.47 4.49 39.39
C VAL A 4 -30.16 3.77 39.08
N CYS A 5 -30.12 3.04 37.96
CA CYS A 5 -28.93 2.39 37.43
C CYS A 5 -28.12 3.43 36.63
N PRO A 6 -26.85 3.73 36.97
CA PRO A 6 -26.07 4.64 36.16
C PRO A 6 -25.55 3.90 34.94
N ILE A 7 -26.04 4.27 33.76
CA ILE A 7 -25.50 3.83 32.47
C ILE A 7 -24.12 4.46 32.32
N PHE A 8 -23.07 3.67 32.53
CA PHE A 8 -21.69 4.08 32.29
C PHE A 8 -21.41 3.94 30.78
N LEU A 9 -21.68 5.01 30.03
CA LEU A 9 -21.34 5.13 28.61
C LEU A 9 -19.82 5.28 28.47
N PHE A 10 -19.12 4.16 28.32
CA PHE A 10 -17.71 4.14 27.94
C PHE A 10 -17.60 4.59 26.47
N PHE A 11 -17.36 5.87 26.24
CA PHE A 11 -16.99 6.37 24.91
C PHE A 11 -15.59 5.87 24.59
N PHE A 12 -15.52 4.74 23.87
CA PHE A 12 -14.28 4.26 23.27
C PHE A 12 -13.92 5.23 22.14
N ASN A 13 -13.13 6.25 22.47
CA ASN A 13 -12.49 7.11 21.48
C ASN A 13 -11.48 6.25 20.71
N ILE A 14 -11.91 5.71 19.56
CA ILE A 14 -10.99 5.16 18.57
C ILE A 14 -10.26 6.37 17.96
N GLY A 15 -9.19 6.80 18.62
CA GLY A 15 -8.25 7.75 18.04
C GLY A 15 -7.69 7.13 16.77
N LEU A 16 -8.07 7.66 15.61
CA LEU A 16 -7.40 7.40 14.35
C LEU A 16 -5.99 7.99 14.48
N VAL A 17 -5.04 7.17 14.97
CA VAL A 17 -3.62 7.49 14.91
C VAL A 17 -3.24 7.51 13.44
N THR A 18 -3.28 8.69 12.83
CA THR A 18 -2.70 8.88 11.51
C THR A 18 -1.19 8.92 11.70
N ALA A 19 -0.50 7.82 11.41
CA ALA A 19 0.96 7.73 11.50
C ALA A 19 1.70 8.66 10.51
N GLN A 20 1.00 9.62 9.89
CA GLN A 20 1.45 10.32 8.70
C GLN A 20 0.80 11.69 8.56
N GLU A 21 1.35 12.68 9.26
CA GLU A 21 0.96 14.09 9.08
C GLU A 21 1.70 14.68 7.87
N ASN A 22 1.01 15.50 7.07
CA ASN A 22 1.59 16.31 5.99
C ASN A 22 2.25 15.59 4.82
N TYR A 23 2.04 14.28 4.63
CA TYR A 23 2.54 13.62 3.42
C TYR A 23 1.70 13.98 2.19
N PRO A 24 2.35 14.28 1.05
CA PRO A 24 1.66 14.58 -0.19
C PRO A 24 0.89 13.35 -0.67
N LYS A 25 -0.34 13.58 -1.15
CA LYS A 25 -1.15 12.52 -1.76
C LYS A 25 -1.00 12.62 -3.28
N PRO A 26 -0.54 11.56 -3.97
CA PRO A 26 -0.47 11.58 -5.41
C PRO A 26 -1.87 11.72 -6.02
N ILE A 27 -1.95 12.32 -7.20
CA ILE A 27 -3.19 12.47 -7.95
C ILE A 27 -3.72 11.07 -8.28
N LYS A 28 -4.99 10.81 -7.95
CA LYS A 28 -5.65 9.55 -8.32
C LYS A 28 -5.92 9.55 -9.82
N THR A 29 -5.42 8.53 -10.51
CA THR A 29 -5.70 8.24 -11.92
C THR A 29 -6.48 6.93 -12.04
N LYS A 30 -6.98 6.62 -13.24
CA LYS A 30 -7.62 5.31 -13.50
C LYS A 30 -6.63 4.14 -13.49
N THR A 31 -5.34 4.42 -13.65
CA THR A 31 -4.26 3.44 -13.74
C THR A 31 -3.57 3.20 -12.40
N LEU A 32 -3.65 4.16 -11.47
CA LEU A 32 -2.95 4.09 -10.19
C LEU A 32 -3.61 3.06 -9.30
N LEU A 33 -2.89 1.98 -9.02
CA LEU A 33 -3.35 0.90 -8.15
C LEU A 33 -3.20 1.28 -6.68
N PHE A 34 -1.98 1.64 -6.28
CA PHE A 34 -1.63 2.05 -4.93
C PHE A 34 -0.31 2.84 -4.94
N TYR A 35 0.07 3.36 -3.78
CA TYR A 35 1.36 3.98 -3.58
C TYR A 35 1.94 3.64 -2.21
N ILE A 36 3.26 3.69 -2.11
CA ILE A 36 4.01 3.49 -0.88
C ILE A 36 4.67 4.80 -0.47
N GLN A 37 4.59 5.11 0.82
CA GLN A 37 5.38 6.15 1.49
C GLN A 37 6.09 5.53 2.68
N HIS A 38 7.10 6.21 3.21
CA HIS A 38 7.88 5.69 4.34
C HIS A 38 8.31 6.81 5.29
N SER A 39 8.67 6.46 6.52
CA SER A 39 8.98 7.45 7.57
C SER A 39 10.26 8.27 7.36
N ASN A 40 11.19 7.84 6.50
CA ASN A 40 12.48 8.53 6.31
C ASN A 40 12.41 9.84 5.51
N ASN A 41 11.46 9.98 4.57
CA ASN A 41 11.24 11.21 3.81
C ASN A 41 9.87 11.18 3.10
N TYR A 42 9.51 12.28 2.46
CA TYR A 42 8.21 12.46 1.81
C TYR A 42 8.10 11.92 0.37
N ASN A 43 9.14 11.25 -0.14
CA ASN A 43 9.08 10.67 -1.48
C ASN A 43 8.00 9.58 -1.55
N THR A 44 7.32 9.52 -2.69
CA THR A 44 6.21 8.59 -2.89
C THR A 44 6.56 7.64 -4.03
N TYR A 45 6.30 6.35 -3.83
CA TYR A 45 6.49 5.29 -4.82
C TYR A 45 5.13 4.87 -5.35
N LEU A 46 4.93 4.93 -6.67
CA LEU A 46 3.64 4.74 -7.31
C LEU A 46 3.67 3.50 -8.19
N TYR A 47 2.53 2.81 -8.22
CA TYR A 47 2.32 1.56 -8.94
C TYR A 47 1.12 1.75 -9.85
N ASP A 48 1.39 2.07 -11.11
CA ASP A 48 0.38 2.18 -12.16
C ASP A 48 0.27 0.86 -12.92
N ILE A 49 -0.90 0.55 -13.47
CA ILE A 49 -0.97 -0.49 -14.50
C ILE A 49 -0.16 -0.09 -15.72
N ASN A 50 0.63 -1.03 -16.23
CA ASN A 50 1.31 -0.92 -17.49
C ASN A 50 0.41 -1.41 -18.63
N MET A 51 -0.14 -0.48 -19.42
CA MET A 51 -1.03 -0.79 -20.55
C MET A 51 -0.46 -0.26 -21.86
N ASN A 52 -0.67 -1.02 -22.93
CA ASN A 52 -0.51 -0.59 -24.31
C ASN A 52 -1.92 -0.43 -24.92
N GLY A 53 -2.42 0.81 -24.91
CA GLY A 53 -3.83 1.08 -25.27
C GLY A 53 -4.78 0.50 -24.23
N GLN A 54 -5.62 -0.46 -24.62
CA GLN A 54 -6.58 -1.13 -23.74
C GLN A 54 -6.10 -2.50 -23.25
N THR A 55 -4.89 -2.90 -23.64
CA THR A 55 -4.32 -4.21 -23.32
C THR A 55 -3.26 -4.05 -22.24
N ILE A 56 -3.42 -4.78 -21.14
CA ILE A 56 -2.41 -4.85 -20.08
C ILE A 56 -1.16 -5.59 -20.61
N ASN A 57 0.02 -5.11 -20.24
CA ASN A 57 1.26 -5.83 -20.52
C ASN A 57 1.32 -7.09 -19.64
N SER A 58 1.17 -8.27 -20.23
CA SER A 58 1.11 -9.52 -19.46
C SER A 58 2.44 -9.94 -18.84
N ILE A 59 3.55 -9.43 -19.36
CA ILE A 59 4.92 -9.74 -18.90
C ILE A 59 5.30 -8.79 -17.75
N ASP A 60 4.97 -7.52 -17.88
CA ASP A 60 5.28 -6.46 -16.92
C ASP A 60 4.03 -5.60 -16.66
N PRO A 61 3.02 -6.11 -15.93
CA PRO A 61 1.70 -5.49 -15.81
C PRO A 61 1.65 -4.26 -14.89
N ILE A 62 2.70 -4.00 -14.11
CA ILE A 62 2.76 -2.87 -13.17
C ILE A 62 4.00 -2.04 -13.46
N LYS A 63 3.77 -0.76 -13.74
CA LYS A 63 4.82 0.24 -13.91
C LYS A 63 5.09 0.97 -12.60
N GLU A 64 6.31 0.83 -12.11
CA GLU A 64 6.76 1.43 -10.85
C GLU A 64 7.61 2.67 -11.10
N TYR A 65 7.39 3.70 -10.30
CA TYR A 65 8.19 4.93 -10.32
C TYR A 65 8.08 5.65 -8.99
N ARG A 66 8.88 6.70 -8.80
CA ARG A 66 8.82 7.57 -7.63
C ARG A 66 8.60 9.02 -8.02
N ILE A 67 7.93 9.76 -7.14
CA ILE A 67 7.84 11.22 -7.17
C ILE A 67 8.67 11.75 -6.02
N LEU A 68 9.65 12.62 -6.33
CA LEU A 68 10.57 13.19 -5.37
C LEU A 68 9.98 14.42 -4.65
N TYR A 69 8.89 14.22 -3.91
CA TYR A 69 8.22 15.32 -3.21
C TYR A 69 9.09 16.00 -2.14
N ALA A 70 10.13 15.33 -1.64
CA ALA A 70 11.06 15.94 -0.71
C ALA A 70 12.01 16.98 -1.37
N THR A 71 12.05 17.04 -2.70
CA THR A 71 12.98 17.92 -3.43
C THR A 71 12.27 18.77 -4.49
N ASP A 72 11.93 18.18 -5.64
CA ASP A 72 11.51 18.90 -6.86
C ASP A 72 10.21 18.36 -7.45
N SER A 73 9.59 17.38 -6.79
CA SER A 73 8.40 16.66 -7.27
C SER A 73 8.59 15.99 -8.65
N SER A 74 9.84 15.76 -9.08
CA SER A 74 10.12 15.09 -10.36
C SER A 74 9.75 13.60 -10.31
N LYS A 75 9.23 13.09 -11.44
CA LYS A 75 9.00 11.66 -11.64
C LYS A 75 10.31 10.99 -12.06
N ARG A 76 10.71 9.93 -11.35
CA ARG A 76 11.93 9.16 -11.62
C ARG A 76 11.63 7.66 -11.60
N PRO A 77 12.33 6.84 -12.39
CA PRO A 77 12.28 5.39 -12.22
C PRO A 77 12.84 4.99 -10.86
N LEU A 78 12.46 3.80 -10.40
CA LEU A 78 13.12 3.15 -9.28
C LEU A 78 14.56 2.76 -9.65
N THR A 79 15.50 2.98 -8.74
CA THR A 79 16.87 2.45 -8.87
C THR A 79 16.88 0.93 -8.72
N LYS A 80 17.91 0.25 -9.24
CA LYS A 80 18.06 -1.21 -9.10
C LYS A 80 18.01 -1.66 -7.63
N MET A 81 18.60 -0.89 -6.72
CA MET A 81 18.58 -1.17 -5.28
C MET A 81 17.16 -1.06 -4.71
N GLN A 82 16.43 0.02 -5.02
CA GLN A 82 15.04 0.19 -4.57
C GLN A 82 14.10 -0.90 -5.11
N LYS A 83 14.31 -1.35 -6.36
CA LYS A 83 13.56 -2.47 -6.96
C LYS A 83 13.84 -3.81 -6.27
N LYS A 84 15.04 -4.02 -5.75
CA LYS A 84 15.39 -5.25 -5.01
C LYS A 84 14.93 -5.23 -3.55
N LEU A 85 14.75 -4.04 -2.99
CA LEU A 85 14.31 -3.82 -1.61
C LEU A 85 12.78 -3.63 -1.55
N ALA A 86 12.32 -2.83 -0.60
CA ALA A 86 10.91 -2.73 -0.19
C ALA A 86 9.93 -2.13 -1.23
N TYR A 87 10.40 -1.73 -2.42
CA TYR A 87 9.58 -1.01 -3.40
C TYR A 87 9.43 -1.72 -4.73
N GLY A 88 10.09 -2.86 -4.94
CA GLY A 88 9.82 -3.68 -6.13
C GLY A 88 8.60 -4.57 -5.93
N ILE A 89 7.85 -4.78 -6.99
CA ILE A 89 6.76 -5.73 -7.12
C ILE A 89 7.16 -6.75 -8.18
N VAL A 90 6.94 -8.02 -7.87
CA VAL A 90 7.35 -9.13 -8.74
C VAL A 90 6.10 -9.92 -9.13
N LEU A 91 5.94 -10.17 -10.43
CA LEU A 91 4.87 -11.02 -10.94
C LEU A 91 5.21 -12.48 -10.62
N LYS A 92 4.33 -13.16 -9.88
CA LYS A 92 4.48 -14.59 -9.53
C LYS A 92 3.76 -15.49 -10.52
N SER A 93 2.56 -15.09 -10.95
CA SER A 93 1.77 -15.85 -11.90
C SER A 93 0.67 -14.98 -12.50
N SER A 94 0.22 -15.31 -13.70
CA SER A 94 -0.95 -14.70 -14.33
C SER A 94 -1.84 -15.77 -14.96
N ARG A 95 -3.16 -15.60 -14.82
CA ARG A 95 -4.18 -16.48 -15.41
C ARG A 95 -5.48 -15.70 -15.57
N ASP A 96 -6.13 -15.78 -16.73
CA ASP A 96 -7.50 -15.26 -16.96
C ASP A 96 -7.72 -13.82 -16.44
N ASN A 97 -6.81 -12.89 -16.77
CA ASN A 97 -6.77 -11.49 -16.29
C ASN A 97 -6.55 -11.28 -14.79
N LEU A 98 -6.30 -12.35 -14.04
CA LEU A 98 -5.81 -12.31 -12.66
C LEU A 98 -4.29 -12.35 -12.65
N TYR A 99 -3.67 -11.35 -12.04
CA TYR A 99 -2.23 -11.26 -11.85
C TYR A 99 -1.91 -11.32 -10.35
N LYS A 100 -1.00 -12.21 -9.98
CA LYS A 100 -0.55 -12.42 -8.61
C LYS A 100 0.86 -11.88 -8.46
N PHE A 101 1.07 -11.08 -7.42
CA PHE A 101 2.35 -10.45 -7.12
C PHE A 101 2.77 -10.66 -5.68
N ASN A 102 4.05 -10.43 -5.43
CA ASN A 102 4.67 -10.25 -4.13
C ASN A 102 5.53 -8.97 -4.17
N LEU A 103 5.92 -8.47 -3.00
CA LEU A 103 6.99 -7.47 -2.94
C LEU A 103 8.33 -8.18 -3.17
N ALA A 104 9.29 -7.49 -3.79
CA ALA A 104 10.65 -8.02 -3.97
C ALA A 104 11.34 -8.34 -2.63
N ALA A 105 10.97 -7.61 -1.57
CA ALA A 105 11.51 -7.80 -0.23
C ALA A 105 10.85 -8.93 0.58
N THR A 106 9.66 -9.41 0.21
CA THR A 106 8.96 -10.46 0.96
C THR A 106 7.93 -11.22 0.13
N ASP A 107 7.93 -12.55 0.28
CA ASP A 107 6.97 -13.47 -0.33
C ASP A 107 5.72 -13.68 0.55
N GLU A 108 5.71 -13.14 1.79
CA GLU A 108 4.60 -13.31 2.74
C GLU A 108 3.35 -12.53 2.32
N LEU A 109 3.52 -11.44 1.59
CA LEU A 109 2.46 -10.55 1.16
C LEU A 109 2.15 -10.79 -0.32
N LEU A 110 0.96 -11.35 -0.57
CA LEU A 110 0.47 -11.61 -1.91
C LEU A 110 -0.59 -10.60 -2.33
N PHE A 111 -0.33 -9.93 -3.45
CA PHE A 111 -1.21 -8.93 -4.04
C PHE A 111 -1.85 -9.49 -5.31
N TYR A 112 -3.08 -9.10 -5.56
CA TYR A 112 -3.87 -9.62 -6.66
C TYR A 112 -4.53 -8.49 -7.42
N LEU A 113 -4.25 -8.42 -8.72
CA LEU A 113 -4.90 -7.53 -9.66
C LEU A 113 -5.86 -8.34 -10.51
N ASN A 114 -7.15 -8.01 -10.45
CA ASN A 114 -8.11 -8.48 -11.44
C ASN A 114 -8.33 -7.36 -12.45
N PHE A 115 -7.82 -7.54 -13.67
CA PHE A 115 -7.89 -6.52 -14.70
C PHE A 115 -9.22 -6.58 -15.46
N ASP A 116 -9.96 -5.48 -15.44
CA ASP A 116 -11.16 -5.27 -16.25
C ASP A 116 -11.05 -3.91 -16.95
N LYS A 117 -11.02 -3.93 -18.30
CA LYS A 117 -10.94 -2.72 -19.13
C LYS A 117 -12.08 -1.72 -18.92
N LYS A 118 -13.21 -2.16 -18.36
CA LYS A 118 -14.40 -1.32 -18.11
C LYS A 118 -14.38 -0.65 -16.73
N GLN A 119 -13.54 -1.11 -15.81
CA GLN A 119 -13.56 -0.66 -14.42
C GLN A 119 -12.22 -0.03 -14.02
N PRO A 120 -12.23 0.96 -13.10
CA PRO A 120 -11.00 1.40 -12.45
C PRO A 120 -10.31 0.20 -11.83
N SER A 121 -9.06 0.00 -12.18
CA SER A 121 -8.36 -1.17 -11.71
C SER A 121 -7.98 -1.03 -10.26
N LYS A 122 -8.12 -2.12 -9.51
CA LYS A 122 -7.82 -2.18 -8.08
C LYS A 122 -6.96 -3.40 -7.82
N ILE A 123 -6.02 -3.26 -6.90
CA ILE A 123 -5.28 -4.38 -6.36
C ILE A 123 -5.86 -4.71 -4.98
N TYR A 124 -5.90 -5.99 -4.62
CA TYR A 124 -6.27 -6.41 -3.27
C TYR A 124 -5.18 -7.26 -2.63
N VAL A 125 -5.14 -7.20 -1.31
CA VAL A 125 -4.21 -7.94 -0.45
C VAL A 125 -4.99 -8.49 0.74
N THR A 126 -4.48 -9.56 1.35
CA THR A 126 -4.99 -10.05 2.64
C THR A 126 -3.91 -9.89 3.69
N VAL A 127 -4.19 -9.13 4.74
CA VAL A 127 -3.28 -8.86 5.87
C VAL A 127 -4.06 -9.17 7.14
N ASN A 128 -3.51 -9.94 8.08
CA ASN A 128 -4.20 -10.32 9.33
C ASN A 128 -5.62 -10.87 9.12
N ASN A 129 -5.80 -11.75 8.12
CA ASN A 129 -7.11 -12.29 7.71
C ASN A 129 -8.12 -11.25 7.19
N GLN A 130 -7.73 -9.98 7.07
CA GLN A 130 -8.52 -8.90 6.49
C GLN A 130 -8.19 -8.75 5.00
N LYS A 131 -9.13 -9.11 4.13
CA LYS A 131 -9.03 -8.90 2.68
C LYS A 131 -9.46 -7.47 2.33
N MET A 132 -8.63 -6.73 1.62
CA MET A 132 -8.89 -5.31 1.33
C MET A 132 -8.40 -4.91 -0.06
N TYR A 133 -9.15 -4.02 -0.72
CA TYR A 133 -8.64 -3.24 -1.84
C TYR A 133 -7.64 -2.22 -1.31
N LEU A 134 -6.41 -2.25 -1.83
CA LEU A 134 -5.32 -1.44 -1.33
C LEU A 134 -5.32 -0.06 -2.00
N ASN A 135 -5.19 0.99 -1.19
CA ASN A 135 -5.04 2.35 -1.68
C ASN A 135 -3.62 2.89 -1.43
N LYS A 136 -3.03 2.51 -0.29
CA LYS A 136 -1.76 3.04 0.18
C LYS A 136 -1.09 2.08 1.15
N MET A 137 0.24 2.04 1.13
CA MET A 137 1.04 1.51 2.23
C MET A 137 1.92 2.61 2.85
N PHE A 138 2.13 2.52 4.16
CA PHE A 138 3.11 3.33 4.87
C PHE A 138 4.11 2.42 5.57
N ILE A 139 5.39 2.55 5.23
CA ILE A 139 6.48 1.77 5.80
C ILE A 139 7.13 2.59 6.92
N GLN A 140 7.01 2.09 8.15
CA GLN A 140 7.78 2.63 9.25
C GLN A 140 9.15 1.94 9.30
N LEU A 141 10.20 2.72 9.10
CA LEU A 141 11.58 2.25 9.32
C LEU A 141 11.93 2.32 10.81
N GLU A 142 12.82 1.43 11.26
CA GLU A 142 13.45 1.55 12.57
C GLU A 142 14.35 2.79 12.62
N LYS A 143 14.47 3.42 13.79
CA LYS A 143 15.50 4.44 14.01
C LYS A 143 16.84 3.71 14.07
N ALA A 144 17.64 3.85 13.02
CA ALA A 144 18.99 3.31 12.99
C ALA A 144 19.80 3.84 14.18
N VAL A 145 20.24 2.95 15.07
CA VAL A 145 21.24 3.28 16.10
C VAL A 145 22.64 3.33 15.46
N LEU A 146 22.83 2.67 14.32
CA LEU A 146 24.08 2.59 13.55
C LEU A 146 23.77 2.62 12.04
N LEU A 147 24.56 3.37 11.28
CA LEU A 147 24.30 3.87 9.90
C LEU A 147 24.17 2.82 8.77
N GLU A 148 24.07 1.52 9.06
CA GLU A 148 24.28 0.48 8.03
C GLU A 148 23.06 -0.39 7.68
N ASN A 149 22.00 -0.43 8.51
CA ASN A 149 20.85 -1.31 8.25
C ASN A 149 19.52 -0.53 8.22
N ILE A 150 18.88 -0.48 7.05
CA ILE A 150 17.49 -0.02 6.93
C ILE A 150 16.58 -1.20 7.27
N ASN A 151 16.14 -1.26 8.53
CA ASN A 151 15.15 -2.22 8.98
C ASN A 151 13.74 -1.62 8.92
N ILE A 152 12.75 -2.45 8.63
CA ILE A 152 11.34 -2.08 8.63
C ILE A 152 10.74 -2.51 9.97
N ALA A 153 10.27 -1.55 10.77
CA ALA A 153 9.60 -1.83 12.03
C ALA A 153 8.18 -2.40 11.81
N TYR A 154 7.43 -1.78 10.90
CA TYR A 154 6.11 -2.25 10.50
C TYR A 154 5.64 -1.59 9.19
N ILE A 155 4.59 -2.14 8.61
CA ILE A 155 3.89 -1.59 7.45
C ILE A 155 2.42 -1.38 7.82
N LEU A 156 1.88 -0.22 7.50
CA LEU A 156 0.44 0.06 7.57
C LEU A 156 -0.16 -0.03 6.17
N PHE A 157 -1.22 -0.81 6.03
CA PHE A 157 -2.00 -0.96 4.81
C PHE A 157 -3.29 -0.18 4.96
N TYR A 158 -3.55 0.76 4.07
CA TYR A 158 -4.76 1.57 4.04
C TYR A 158 -5.57 1.23 2.80
N GLY A 159 -6.87 1.04 2.98
CA GLY A 159 -7.72 0.61 1.87
C GLY A 159 -9.18 0.50 2.26
N ASN A 160 -9.90 -0.30 1.50
CA ASN A 160 -11.32 -0.56 1.68
C ASN A 160 -11.53 -2.07 1.82
N ASP A 161 -12.31 -2.50 2.82
CA ASP A 161 -12.70 -3.90 3.00
C ASP A 161 -13.29 -4.45 1.69
N TYR A 162 -12.90 -5.67 1.34
CA TYR A 162 -13.23 -6.26 0.04
C TYR A 162 -14.75 -6.42 -0.18
N ASN A 163 -15.52 -6.69 0.88
CA ASN A 163 -16.95 -6.98 0.78
C ASN A 163 -17.81 -5.73 1.03
N SER A 164 -17.54 -5.02 2.13
CA SER A 164 -18.34 -3.89 2.60
C SER A 164 -17.89 -2.55 2.02
N ASN A 165 -16.71 -2.49 1.41
CA ASN A 165 -16.08 -1.27 0.88
C ASN A 165 -15.83 -0.18 1.94
N LYS A 166 -15.98 -0.48 3.24
CA LYS A 166 -15.65 0.44 4.35
C LYS A 166 -14.14 0.62 4.47
N ALA A 167 -13.70 1.80 4.88
CA ALA A 167 -12.28 2.07 5.08
C ALA A 167 -11.71 1.17 6.19
N VAL A 168 -10.56 0.54 5.94
CA VAL A 168 -9.85 -0.31 6.90
C VAL A 168 -8.36 0.00 6.87
N VAL A 169 -7.72 -0.19 8.03
CA VAL A 169 -6.27 -0.04 8.19
C VAL A 169 -5.73 -1.25 8.91
N GLU A 170 -4.75 -1.92 8.31
CA GLU A 170 -4.09 -3.09 8.88
C GLU A 170 -2.62 -2.83 9.15
N LYS A 171 -2.10 -3.31 10.28
CA LYS A 171 -0.69 -3.25 10.63
C LYS A 171 -0.05 -4.62 10.43
N PHE A 172 1.03 -4.65 9.67
CA PHE A 172 1.84 -5.82 9.43
C PHE A 172 3.23 -5.63 10.04
N ILE A 173 3.71 -6.63 10.77
CA ILE A 173 5.06 -6.66 11.32
C ILE A 173 5.76 -7.81 10.60
N LEU A 174 6.87 -7.50 9.92
CA LEU A 174 7.71 -8.51 9.28
C LEU A 174 8.27 -9.43 10.38
N LYS A 175 8.16 -10.73 10.19
CA LYS A 175 8.70 -11.73 11.12
C LYS A 175 10.17 -12.03 10.85
#